data_AF-A0AAW0QWJ8-F1
#
_entry.id   AF-A0AAW0QWJ8-F1
#
_cell.length_a   1.000
_cell.length_b   1.000
_cell.length_c   1.000
_cell.angle_alpha   90.00
_cell.angle_beta   90.00
_cell.angle_gamma   90.00
#
_symmetry.space_group_name_H-M   'P 1'
#
loop_
_entity.id
_entity.type
_entity.pdbx_description
1 polymer ?
#
loop_
_entity_poly.entity_id
_entity_poly.type
_entity_poly.pdbx_seq_one_letter_code
_entity_poly.pdbx_strand_id
1 'polypeptide(L)'
;MRSLMAIGSVSEWRKLPLSLTELCIDTTLRCGQSFRWQKVEDEWHLAIHGRILSLKQDSDHLHYKATWPASAVSLPASSRAEGGGSTKQPVRDDDDTEQLLRHYFSLKHNATELYELWSQNDLNFKKKAPQFTGIRIMSQDAWECLIGFICSSNNNISRISQMVHKLCKYYGPLIGHIGEQPFHDFPGPQALMGKGVEAHLRELGFGYRARYIAETARLVSEEKPRGWLESLTNPENPGFDAEEDPELGRATYKEAHEQLLTLSGVGPKVADCVCLMGLGWGEAVPVDTHVWQIAQRDYKFGKVKTKTFSKAMYDSVGDHFRKIWGDQAGWAQSVLFTANLKSFSGRSTTKDEVDEVKVKIEDTVLEAPDVLKTPTSRTSRKRQVAALETVKAEEVDTTSGTITRSKRRRLLSA
;
A
#
# COMPACT_ATOMS: atom_id res chain seq x y z
N MET A 1 40.46 13.60 1.63
CA MET A 1 40.09 13.36 0.21
C MET A 1 38.59 13.13 0.14
N ARG A 2 37.81 14.13 -0.26
CA ARG A 2 36.40 13.92 -0.62
C ARG A 2 36.43 13.12 -1.92
N SER A 3 36.05 11.85 -1.86
CA SER A 3 35.84 11.05 -3.07
C SER A 3 34.75 11.75 -3.87
N LEU A 4 35.11 12.28 -5.05
CA LEU A 4 34.13 12.68 -6.07
C LEU A 4 33.42 11.39 -6.47
N MET A 5 32.28 11.12 -5.84
CA MET A 5 31.45 9.97 -6.18
C MET A 5 31.06 10.11 -7.65
N ALA A 6 31.39 9.09 -8.45
CA ALA A 6 31.08 9.07 -9.86
C ALA A 6 29.57 9.22 -10.05
N ILE A 7 29.17 10.32 -10.70
CA ILE A 7 27.77 10.60 -11.06
C ILE A 7 27.41 9.61 -12.17
N GLY A 8 26.41 8.77 -11.93
CA GLY A 8 25.91 7.86 -12.95
C GLY A 8 25.08 8.57 -14.03
N SER A 9 24.64 7.85 -15.05
CA SER A 9 23.82 8.47 -16.10
C SER A 9 22.41 8.78 -15.59
N VAL A 10 21.86 9.92 -16.00
CA VAL A 10 20.51 10.37 -15.65
C VAL A 10 19.74 10.63 -16.93
N SER A 11 18.54 10.08 -17.05
CA SER A 11 17.66 10.41 -18.18
C SER A 11 17.05 11.79 -18.00
N GLU A 12 16.72 12.46 -19.10
CA GLU A 12 15.83 13.62 -19.08
C GLU A 12 14.44 13.22 -18.52
N TRP A 13 13.70 14.22 -18.03
CA TRP A 13 12.29 14.02 -17.67
C TRP A 13 11.46 13.71 -18.91
N ARG A 14 10.79 12.56 -18.87
CA ARG A 14 9.81 12.13 -19.88
C ARG A 14 8.41 12.24 -19.30
N LYS A 15 7.41 12.27 -20.19
CA LYS A 15 6.00 12.38 -19.82
C LYS A 15 5.24 11.19 -20.39
N LEU A 16 4.39 10.59 -19.57
CA LEU A 16 3.46 9.55 -19.93
C LEU A 16 2.03 10.09 -19.74
N PRO A 17 1.21 10.21 -20.80
CA PRO A 17 -0.16 10.72 -20.68
C PRO A 17 -1.02 9.80 -19.79
N LEU A 18 -1.38 10.28 -18.61
CA LEU A 18 -2.13 9.58 -17.57
C LEU A 18 -2.87 10.60 -16.71
N SER A 19 -4.20 10.62 -16.82
CA SER A 19 -5.04 11.44 -15.97
C SER A 19 -5.04 10.94 -14.51
N LEU A 20 -5.42 11.82 -13.58
CA LEU A 20 -5.59 11.46 -12.17
C LEU A 20 -6.68 10.41 -11.93
N THR A 21 -7.60 10.20 -12.87
CA THR A 21 -8.62 9.13 -12.77
C THR A 21 -8.05 7.76 -13.13
N GLU A 22 -7.05 7.72 -14.03
CA GLU A 22 -6.36 6.48 -14.40
C GLU A 22 -5.28 6.09 -13.38
N LEU A 23 -4.51 7.06 -12.87
CA LEU A 23 -3.49 6.85 -11.86
C LEU A 23 -3.34 8.11 -11.00
N CYS A 24 -3.38 7.97 -9.68
CA CYS A 24 -3.02 9.02 -8.72
C CYS A 24 -1.86 8.51 -7.85
N ILE A 25 -0.62 8.88 -8.19
CA ILE A 25 0.58 8.33 -7.53
C ILE A 25 0.63 8.65 -6.04
N ASP A 26 0.20 9.85 -5.63
CA ASP A 26 0.17 10.24 -4.21
C ASP A 26 -0.76 9.35 -3.37
N THR A 27 -1.75 8.71 -4.00
CA THR A 27 -2.66 7.78 -3.31
C THR A 27 -2.13 6.35 -3.42
N THR A 28 -1.83 5.90 -4.63
CA THR A 28 -1.39 4.53 -4.94
C THR A 28 -0.11 4.18 -4.19
N LEU A 29 0.87 5.07 -4.14
CA LEU A 29 2.17 4.81 -3.50
C LEU A 29 2.10 4.80 -1.96
N ARG A 30 1.00 5.29 -1.37
CA ARG A 30 0.84 5.45 0.09
C ARG A 30 -0.23 4.55 0.71
N CYS A 31 -0.99 3.83 -0.10
CA CYS A 31 -2.12 3.03 0.36
C CYS A 31 -1.73 1.65 0.92
N GLY A 32 -0.43 1.38 1.13
CA GLY A 32 0.05 0.15 1.78
C GLY A 32 0.21 -1.05 0.84
N GLN A 33 0.31 -0.80 -0.45
CA GLN A 33 0.61 -1.80 -1.48
C GLN A 33 2.13 -2.04 -1.62
N SER A 34 2.90 -0.96 -1.80
CA SER A 34 4.37 -0.97 -1.77
C SER A 34 4.85 -0.18 -0.55
N PHE A 35 6.05 -0.52 -0.09
CA PHE A 35 6.65 0.05 1.12
C PHE A 35 7.98 0.77 0.86
N ARG A 36 8.42 0.85 -0.40
CA ARG A 36 9.77 1.33 -0.79
C ARG A 36 9.80 2.74 -1.38
N TRP A 37 8.65 3.27 -1.77
CA TRP A 37 8.57 4.62 -2.32
C TRP A 37 8.87 5.66 -1.22
N GLN A 38 9.83 6.54 -1.50
CA GLN A 38 10.19 7.66 -0.64
C GLN A 38 9.82 8.97 -1.31
N LYS A 39 9.19 9.87 -0.57
CA LYS A 39 8.96 11.25 -1.05
C LYS A 39 10.11 12.13 -0.55
N VAL A 40 10.88 12.69 -1.47
CA VAL A 40 11.92 13.68 -1.19
C VAL A 40 11.51 14.95 -1.91
N GLU A 41 11.31 16.03 -1.15
CA GLU A 41 10.66 17.23 -1.67
C GLU A 41 9.28 16.89 -2.28
N ASP A 42 9.07 17.23 -3.56
CA ASP A 42 7.84 16.93 -4.30
C ASP A 42 7.98 15.76 -5.28
N GLU A 43 9.07 14.98 -5.19
CA GLU A 43 9.37 13.86 -6.06
C GLU A 43 9.30 12.52 -5.30
N TRP A 44 8.72 11.51 -5.94
CA TRP A 44 8.68 10.14 -5.45
C TRP A 44 9.83 9.34 -6.03
N HIS A 45 10.59 8.66 -5.18
CA HIS A 45 11.77 7.90 -5.58
C HIS A 45 11.71 6.44 -5.15
N LEU A 46 12.24 5.56 -6.00
CA LEU A 46 12.39 4.12 -5.75
C LEU A 46 13.61 3.59 -6.50
N ALA A 47 14.48 2.83 -5.84
CA ALA A 47 15.47 2.01 -6.54
C ALA A 47 14.87 0.65 -6.91
N ILE A 48 14.81 0.32 -8.20
CA ILE A 48 14.24 -0.93 -8.70
C ILE A 48 14.86 -1.27 -10.07
N HIS A 49 15.09 -2.55 -10.36
CA HIS A 49 15.71 -3.03 -11.61
C HIS A 49 17.03 -2.30 -11.93
N GLY A 50 17.87 -2.06 -10.92
CA GLY A 50 19.20 -1.47 -11.12
C GLY A 50 19.21 0.03 -11.44
N ARG A 51 18.09 0.74 -11.25
CA ARG A 51 17.94 2.19 -11.47
C ARG A 51 17.14 2.86 -10.35
N ILE A 52 17.37 4.15 -10.12
CA ILE A 52 16.50 4.98 -9.30
C ILE A 52 15.46 5.63 -10.21
N LEU A 53 14.21 5.26 -10.03
CA LEU A 53 13.06 5.94 -10.64
C LEU A 53 12.75 7.18 -9.81
N SER A 54 12.46 8.29 -10.50
CA SER A 54 11.92 9.51 -9.89
C SER A 54 10.64 9.90 -10.61
N LEU A 55 9.56 10.12 -9.86
CA LEU A 55 8.23 10.38 -10.36
C LEU A 55 7.66 11.67 -9.77
N LYS A 56 6.91 12.40 -10.60
CA LYS A 56 5.96 13.45 -10.16
C LYS A 56 4.78 13.46 -11.12
N GLN A 57 3.65 14.01 -10.72
CA GLN A 57 2.43 13.93 -11.52
C GLN A 57 1.69 15.26 -11.53
N ASP A 58 1.20 15.64 -12.71
CA ASP A 58 0.22 16.72 -12.88
C ASP A 58 -1.17 16.13 -13.21
N SER A 59 -2.12 16.96 -13.64
CA SER A 59 -3.50 16.51 -13.93
C SER A 59 -3.59 15.46 -15.04
N ASP A 60 -2.66 15.48 -15.98
CA ASP A 60 -2.78 14.79 -17.27
C ASP A 60 -1.57 13.91 -17.61
N HIS A 61 -0.47 14.03 -16.86
CA HIS A 61 0.77 13.30 -17.12
C HIS A 61 1.43 12.80 -15.84
N LEU A 62 1.94 11.56 -15.93
CA LEU A 62 3.01 11.08 -15.07
C LEU A 62 4.35 11.52 -15.68
N HIS A 63 5.12 12.30 -14.92
CA HIS A 63 6.49 12.65 -15.27
C HIS A 63 7.42 11.65 -14.63
N TYR A 64 8.40 11.18 -15.38
CA TYR A 64 9.37 10.21 -14.89
C TYR A 64 10.78 10.47 -15.42
N LYS A 65 11.78 10.12 -14.62
CA LYS A 65 13.19 10.00 -15.02
C LYS A 65 13.81 8.81 -14.32
N ALA A 66 14.90 8.30 -14.87
CA ALA A 66 15.69 7.23 -14.29
C ALA A 66 17.14 7.68 -14.09
N THR A 67 17.78 7.16 -13.04
CA THR A 67 19.21 7.36 -12.73
C THR A 67 19.86 6.01 -12.54
N TRP A 68 20.91 5.72 -13.29
CA TRP A 68 21.66 4.47 -13.22
C TRP A 68 22.99 4.67 -12.48
N PRO A 69 23.58 3.62 -11.89
CA PRO A 69 24.90 3.72 -11.28
C PRO A 69 26.00 4.01 -12.32
N ALA A 70 27.08 4.68 -11.91
CA ALA A 70 28.19 5.02 -12.82
C ALA A 70 28.90 3.82 -13.44
N SER A 71 28.84 2.64 -12.81
CA SER A 71 29.39 1.38 -13.36
C SER A 71 28.46 0.69 -14.35
N ALA A 72 27.28 1.23 -14.65
CA ALA A 72 26.36 0.68 -15.63
C ALA A 72 26.79 1.01 -17.08
N VAL A 73 28.07 0.81 -17.41
CA VAL A 73 28.52 0.78 -18.80
C VAL A 73 28.08 -0.57 -19.36
N SER A 74 27.20 -0.51 -20.35
CA SER A 74 26.71 -1.59 -21.20
C SER A 74 27.71 -2.74 -21.40
N LEU A 75 27.23 -3.98 -21.25
CA LEU A 75 27.87 -5.15 -21.87
C LEU A 75 28.10 -4.84 -23.36
N PRO A 76 29.26 -5.18 -23.94
CA PRO A 76 29.62 -4.69 -25.26
C PRO A 76 28.76 -5.34 -26.35
N ALA A 77 27.85 -4.56 -26.94
CA ALA A 77 27.38 -4.79 -28.29
C ALA A 77 28.52 -4.44 -29.27
N SER A 78 28.73 -5.30 -30.26
CA SER A 78 29.85 -5.25 -31.20
C SER A 78 30.02 -3.89 -31.88
N SER A 79 31.28 -3.45 -31.91
CA SER A 79 31.90 -2.45 -32.80
C SER A 79 31.03 -1.88 -33.93
N ARG A 80 30.84 -0.55 -33.93
CA ARG A 80 30.91 0.30 -35.12
C ARG A 80 31.20 1.75 -34.73
N ALA A 81 32.13 2.36 -35.45
CA ALA A 81 32.81 3.59 -35.13
C ALA A 81 32.07 4.87 -35.59
N GLU A 82 32.16 5.86 -34.70
CA GLU A 82 32.40 7.31 -34.87
C GLU A 82 31.58 8.20 -35.81
N GLY A 83 31.07 9.29 -35.22
CA GLY A 83 30.92 10.60 -35.88
C GLY A 83 30.09 11.63 -35.10
N GLY A 84 30.74 12.67 -34.56
CA GLY A 84 30.15 14.02 -34.41
C GLY A 84 29.68 14.45 -33.01
N GLY A 85 30.28 15.51 -32.47
CA GLY A 85 30.06 16.02 -31.12
C GLY A 85 28.71 16.70 -30.85
N SER A 86 28.17 16.40 -29.67
CA SER A 86 27.28 17.23 -28.85
C SER A 86 27.35 16.67 -27.43
N THR A 87 27.47 17.51 -26.41
CA THR A 87 27.35 17.13 -24.99
C THR A 87 25.90 16.77 -24.67
N LYS A 88 25.39 15.71 -25.29
CA LYS A 88 24.24 14.96 -24.81
C LYS A 88 24.79 13.90 -23.88
N GLN A 89 24.29 13.85 -22.65
CA GLN A 89 24.49 12.66 -21.81
C GLN A 89 24.09 11.43 -22.63
N PRO A 90 24.83 10.32 -22.54
CA PRO A 90 24.51 9.13 -23.31
C PRO A 90 23.12 8.64 -22.85
N VAL A 91 22.11 8.89 -23.68
CA VAL A 91 20.83 8.22 -23.55
C VAL A 91 21.13 6.75 -23.83
N ARG A 92 20.81 5.89 -22.87
CA ARG A 92 20.89 4.45 -23.05
C ARG A 92 19.89 4.08 -24.16
N ASP A 93 20.38 3.53 -25.27
CA ASP A 93 19.54 3.07 -26.39
C ASP A 93 18.56 1.94 -25.97
N ASP A 94 18.77 1.34 -24.79
CA ASP A 94 17.98 0.28 -24.16
C ASP A 94 17.13 0.76 -22.96
N ASP A 95 16.80 2.05 -22.86
CA ASP A 95 15.99 2.61 -21.76
C ASP A 95 14.52 2.15 -21.80
N ASP A 96 14.27 1.01 -21.16
CA ASP A 96 12.99 0.33 -20.89
C ASP A 96 12.15 0.97 -19.77
N THR A 97 12.53 2.13 -19.22
CA THR A 97 11.87 2.70 -18.03
C THR A 97 10.37 2.92 -18.23
N GLU A 98 9.94 3.37 -19.41
CA GLU A 98 8.50 3.52 -19.67
C GLU A 98 7.77 2.17 -19.63
N GLN A 99 8.38 1.12 -20.18
CA GLN A 99 7.82 -0.23 -20.20
C GLN A 99 7.70 -0.76 -18.76
N LEU A 100 8.74 -0.56 -17.95
CA LEU A 100 8.70 -0.87 -16.52
C LEU A 100 7.57 -0.13 -15.81
N LEU A 101 7.39 1.18 -16.04
CA LEU A 101 6.31 1.94 -15.40
C LEU A 101 4.93 1.48 -15.84
N ARG A 102 4.75 1.18 -17.13
CA ARG A 102 3.50 0.62 -17.67
C ARG A 102 3.17 -0.73 -17.06
N HIS A 103 4.17 -1.59 -16.87
CA HIS A 103 4.02 -2.85 -16.18
C HIS A 103 3.72 -2.64 -14.69
N TYR A 104 4.57 -1.92 -13.97
CA TYR A 104 4.52 -1.73 -12.52
C TYR A 104 3.21 -1.10 -12.05
N PHE A 105 2.65 -0.14 -12.80
CA PHE A 105 1.34 0.45 -12.51
C PHE A 105 0.16 -0.28 -13.18
N SER A 106 0.39 -1.44 -13.80
CA SER A 106 -0.64 -2.26 -14.45
C SER A 106 -1.46 -1.47 -15.47
N LEU A 107 -0.80 -0.66 -16.30
CA LEU A 107 -1.43 0.29 -17.23
C LEU A 107 -2.06 -0.36 -18.46
N LYS A 108 -1.99 -1.70 -18.58
CA LYS A 108 -2.73 -2.45 -19.60
C LYS A 108 -4.25 -2.46 -19.37
N HIS A 109 -4.68 -2.24 -18.13
CA HIS A 109 -6.09 -2.11 -17.78
C HIS A 109 -6.57 -0.67 -17.94
N ASN A 110 -7.84 -0.46 -18.28
CA ASN A 110 -8.48 0.84 -18.16
C ASN A 110 -9.09 0.95 -16.76
N ALA A 111 -8.54 1.79 -15.89
CA ALA A 111 -9.04 1.90 -14.51
C ALA A 111 -10.43 2.53 -14.47
N THR A 112 -10.70 3.50 -15.35
CA THR A 112 -12.00 4.17 -15.44
C THR A 112 -13.10 3.17 -15.78
N GLU A 113 -12.92 2.31 -16.78
CA GLU A 113 -13.87 1.25 -17.15
C GLU A 113 -14.10 0.26 -16.00
N LEU A 114 -13.03 -0.14 -15.28
CA LEU A 114 -13.16 -1.01 -14.12
C LEU A 114 -13.96 -0.35 -12.99
N TYR A 115 -13.73 0.94 -12.71
CA TYR A 115 -14.47 1.68 -11.70
C TYR A 115 -15.96 1.81 -12.08
N GLU A 116 -16.27 2.00 -13.35
CA GLU A 116 -17.65 2.01 -13.86
C GLU A 116 -18.32 0.64 -13.67
N LEU A 117 -17.65 -0.44 -14.06
CA LEU A 117 -18.13 -1.81 -13.89
C LEU A 117 -18.42 -2.12 -12.42
N TRP A 118 -17.49 -1.86 -11.52
CA TRP A 118 -17.68 -2.11 -10.09
C TRP A 118 -18.76 -1.22 -9.47
N SER A 119 -18.90 0.01 -9.96
CA SER A 119 -19.97 0.92 -9.53
C SER A 119 -21.35 0.47 -9.99
N GLN A 120 -21.46 -0.22 -11.13
CA GLN A 120 -22.71 -0.83 -11.59
C GLN A 120 -23.08 -2.04 -10.72
N ASN A 121 -22.08 -2.83 -10.33
CA ASN A 121 -22.29 -4.07 -9.56
C ASN A 121 -22.42 -3.84 -8.04
N ASP A 122 -21.93 -2.72 -7.51
CA ASP A 122 -21.95 -2.43 -6.07
C ASP A 122 -22.26 -0.97 -5.74
N LEU A 123 -23.41 -0.75 -5.09
CA LEU A 123 -23.85 0.55 -4.60
C LEU A 123 -22.92 1.14 -3.52
N ASN A 124 -22.25 0.32 -2.71
CA ASN A 124 -21.28 0.81 -1.72
C ASN A 124 -20.01 1.32 -2.41
N PHE A 125 -19.49 0.57 -3.38
CA PHE A 125 -18.39 1.01 -4.22
C PHE A 125 -18.73 2.31 -4.95
N LYS A 126 -19.88 2.37 -5.63
CA LYS A 126 -20.37 3.55 -6.37
C LYS A 126 -20.38 4.84 -5.54
N LYS A 127 -20.68 4.74 -4.25
CA LYS A 127 -20.70 5.91 -3.34
C LYS A 127 -19.32 6.42 -2.98
N LYS A 128 -18.31 5.56 -2.92
CA LYS A 128 -16.95 5.89 -2.44
C LYS A 128 -15.97 6.16 -3.57
N ALA A 129 -16.12 5.45 -4.69
CA ALA A 129 -15.20 5.49 -5.82
C ALA A 129 -14.88 6.91 -6.33
N PRO A 130 -15.83 7.86 -6.43
CA PRO A 130 -15.54 9.21 -6.95
C PRO A 130 -14.49 10.01 -6.15
N GLN A 131 -14.35 9.74 -4.84
CA GLN A 131 -13.37 10.41 -3.97
C GLN A 131 -12.00 9.71 -3.96
N PHE A 132 -11.92 8.52 -4.58
CA PHE A 132 -10.78 7.60 -4.51
C PHE A 132 -10.43 7.05 -5.89
N THR A 133 -10.54 7.87 -6.94
CA THR A 133 -10.12 7.52 -8.31
C THR A 133 -8.60 7.42 -8.43
N GLY A 134 -8.12 6.77 -9.50
CA GLY A 134 -6.69 6.64 -9.80
C GLY A 134 -5.91 5.68 -8.90
N ILE A 135 -6.57 4.97 -7.98
CA ILE A 135 -5.91 3.88 -7.23
C ILE A 135 -5.82 2.68 -8.16
N ARG A 136 -4.59 2.18 -8.40
CA ARG A 136 -4.30 0.96 -9.17
C ARG A 136 -3.68 -0.11 -8.29
N ILE A 137 -3.76 -1.38 -8.71
CA ILE A 137 -2.93 -2.45 -8.15
C ILE A 137 -1.57 -2.44 -8.83
N MET A 138 -0.51 -2.28 -8.05
CA MET A 138 0.86 -2.35 -8.58
C MET A 138 1.26 -3.81 -8.82
N SER A 139 1.93 -4.05 -9.95
CA SER A 139 2.58 -5.32 -10.30
C SER A 139 4.03 -5.27 -9.81
N GLN A 140 4.23 -5.65 -8.55
CA GLN A 140 5.53 -5.65 -7.88
C GLN A 140 6.29 -6.96 -8.18
N ASP A 141 7.60 -6.94 -7.96
CA ASP A 141 8.38 -8.17 -7.88
C ASP A 141 7.82 -9.09 -6.79
N ALA A 142 7.64 -10.37 -7.12
CA ALA A 142 6.99 -11.33 -6.23
C ALA A 142 7.78 -11.54 -4.93
N TRP A 143 9.11 -11.53 -5.02
CA TRP A 143 10.01 -11.71 -3.87
C TRP A 143 9.99 -10.49 -2.94
N GLU A 144 10.09 -9.27 -3.50
CA GLU A 144 9.91 -8.01 -2.77
C GLU A 144 8.56 -7.98 -2.06
N CYS A 145 7.49 -8.31 -2.79
CA CYS A 145 6.12 -8.34 -2.27
C CYS A 145 6.01 -9.32 -1.09
N LEU A 146 6.52 -10.54 -1.24
CA LEU A 146 6.52 -11.58 -0.21
C LEU A 146 7.19 -11.10 1.09
N ILE A 147 8.42 -10.60 1.00
CA ILE A 147 9.17 -10.16 2.18
C ILE A 147 8.57 -8.89 2.78
N GLY A 148 8.09 -7.96 1.95
CA GLY A 148 7.36 -6.77 2.37
C GLY A 148 6.10 -7.11 3.18
N PHE A 149 5.29 -8.07 2.72
CA PHE A 149 4.07 -8.46 3.43
C PHE A 149 4.32 -9.37 4.64
N ILE A 150 5.41 -10.14 4.70
CA ILE A 150 5.88 -10.75 5.95
C ILE A 150 6.11 -9.67 7.01
N CYS A 151 6.75 -8.54 6.64
CA CYS A 151 6.95 -7.38 7.53
C CYS A 151 5.63 -6.72 7.98
N SER A 152 4.55 -6.88 7.20
CA SER A 152 3.24 -6.26 7.43
C SER A 152 2.39 -6.89 8.54
N SER A 153 2.62 -8.17 8.83
CA SER A 153 1.82 -8.94 9.80
C SER A 153 1.74 -8.25 11.16
N ASN A 154 0.56 -7.89 11.66
CA ASN A 154 0.36 -7.15 12.92
C ASN A 154 1.26 -5.89 13.05
N ASN A 155 1.18 -4.99 12.06
CA ASN A 155 2.03 -3.81 11.96
C ASN A 155 1.26 -2.61 11.35
N ASN A 156 1.92 -1.46 11.18
CA ASN A 156 1.35 -0.29 10.49
C ASN A 156 2.24 0.15 9.33
N ILE A 157 1.64 0.79 8.31
CA ILE A 157 2.31 1.16 7.06
C ILE A 157 3.63 1.89 7.30
N SER A 158 3.66 2.89 8.20
CA SER A 158 4.88 3.67 8.48
C SER A 158 6.02 2.79 9.00
N ARG A 159 5.75 1.92 9.98
CA ARG A 159 6.77 1.00 10.52
C ARG A 159 7.18 -0.05 9.50
N ILE A 160 6.26 -0.54 8.67
CA ILE A 160 6.57 -1.51 7.61
C ILE A 160 7.53 -0.88 6.60
N SER A 161 7.23 0.33 6.12
CA SER A 161 8.14 1.09 5.26
C SER A 161 9.52 1.21 5.90
N GLN A 162 9.62 1.64 7.17
CA GLN A 162 10.93 1.73 7.83
C GLN A 162 11.69 0.40 7.85
N MET A 163 11.00 -0.72 8.12
CA MET A 163 11.60 -2.04 8.10
C MET A 163 12.13 -2.39 6.71
N VAL A 164 11.31 -2.24 5.67
CA VAL A 164 11.70 -2.53 4.29
C VAL A 164 12.87 -1.66 3.82
N HIS A 165 12.88 -0.36 4.18
CA HIS A 165 14.01 0.52 3.87
C HIS A 165 15.31 0.09 4.56
N LYS A 166 15.25 -0.35 5.83
CA LYS A 166 16.42 -0.92 6.51
C LYS A 166 16.89 -2.19 5.79
N LEU A 167 15.96 -3.05 5.37
CA LEU A 167 16.29 -4.27 4.65
C LEU A 167 17.08 -3.95 3.36
N CYS A 168 16.59 -3.01 2.55
CA CYS A 168 17.28 -2.56 1.33
C CYS A 168 18.64 -1.94 1.66
N LYS A 169 18.72 -1.05 2.66
CA LYS A 169 19.98 -0.38 3.05
C LYS A 169 21.08 -1.36 3.45
N TYR A 170 20.75 -2.40 4.23
CA TYR A 170 21.77 -3.29 4.80
C TYR A 170 22.06 -4.53 3.95
N TYR A 171 21.13 -4.95 3.10
CA TYR A 171 21.26 -6.19 2.33
C TYR A 171 21.10 -5.99 0.81
N GLY A 172 20.56 -4.85 0.38
CA GLY A 172 20.33 -4.53 -1.02
C GLY A 172 21.50 -3.80 -1.67
N PRO A 173 21.68 -3.94 -2.99
CA PRO A 173 22.76 -3.27 -3.71
C PRO A 173 22.51 -1.75 -3.75
N LEU A 174 23.55 -0.96 -3.49
CA LEU A 174 23.48 0.50 -3.65
C LEU A 174 23.38 0.84 -5.14
N ILE A 175 22.34 1.56 -5.52
CA ILE A 175 22.13 2.02 -6.91
C ILE A 175 22.67 3.44 -7.10
N GLY A 176 22.47 4.32 -6.12
CA GLY A 176 22.92 5.70 -6.22
C GLY A 176 22.39 6.57 -5.08
N HIS A 177 22.43 7.88 -5.30
CA HIS A 177 21.97 8.86 -4.32
C HIS A 177 21.03 9.88 -4.98
N ILE A 178 20.02 10.34 -4.24
CA ILE A 178 19.27 11.56 -4.54
C ILE A 178 19.63 12.57 -3.45
N GLY A 179 20.35 13.62 -3.82
CA GLY A 179 21.04 14.48 -2.84
C GLY A 179 22.03 13.65 -2.01
N GLU A 180 21.90 13.69 -0.69
CA GLU A 180 22.72 12.90 0.24
C GLU A 180 22.09 11.53 0.60
N GLN A 181 20.85 11.27 0.16
CA GLN A 181 20.11 10.08 0.54
C GLN A 181 20.51 8.88 -0.35
N PRO A 182 21.04 7.78 0.21
CA PRO A 182 21.34 6.57 -0.55
C PRO A 182 20.07 5.79 -0.88
N PHE A 183 20.01 5.27 -2.11
CA PHE A 183 18.94 4.41 -2.60
C PHE A 183 19.52 3.05 -2.98
N HIS A 184 18.99 2.01 -2.34
CA HIS A 184 19.38 0.62 -2.54
C HIS A 184 18.24 -0.17 -3.16
N ASP A 185 18.55 -1.09 -4.07
CA ASP A 185 17.58 -2.03 -4.61
C ASP A 185 17.16 -3.09 -3.56
N PHE A 186 16.18 -3.92 -3.87
CA PHE A 186 15.73 -4.98 -2.98
C PHE A 186 16.79 -6.10 -2.90
N PRO A 187 17.08 -6.66 -1.71
CA PRO A 187 17.96 -7.81 -1.61
C PRO A 187 17.33 -9.05 -2.24
N GLY A 188 18.08 -9.76 -3.08
CA GLY A 188 17.70 -11.11 -3.52
C GLY A 188 17.71 -12.12 -2.36
N PRO A 189 17.08 -13.30 -2.52
CA PRO A 189 17.00 -14.34 -1.48
C PRO A 189 18.34 -14.69 -0.85
N GLN A 190 19.39 -14.79 -1.66
CA GLN A 190 20.73 -15.21 -1.24
C GLN A 190 21.35 -14.23 -0.24
N ALA A 191 21.05 -12.93 -0.35
CA ALA A 191 21.56 -11.92 0.58
C ALA A 191 20.97 -12.07 2.00
N LEU A 192 19.85 -12.78 2.15
CA LEU A 192 19.12 -12.94 3.41
C LEU A 192 19.31 -14.32 4.07
N MET A 193 20.16 -15.19 3.51
CA MET A 193 20.41 -16.54 4.04
C MET A 193 21.56 -16.65 5.05
N GLY A 194 22.35 -15.60 5.23
CA GLY A 194 23.53 -15.65 6.08
C GLY A 194 23.20 -16.01 7.54
N LYS A 195 24.07 -16.79 8.20
CA LYS A 195 23.88 -17.24 9.60
C LYS A 195 23.61 -16.12 10.62
N GLY A 196 24.08 -14.90 10.36
CA GLY A 196 23.87 -13.72 11.21
C GLY A 196 22.65 -12.87 10.85
N VAL A 197 21.93 -13.18 9.76
CA VAL A 197 20.86 -12.32 9.23
C VAL A 197 19.71 -12.19 10.22
N GLU A 198 19.22 -13.30 10.80
CA GLU A 198 18.14 -13.23 11.79
C GLU A 198 18.51 -12.34 12.98
N ALA A 199 19.71 -12.53 13.55
CA ALA A 199 20.17 -11.77 14.71
C ALA A 199 20.25 -10.27 14.39
N HIS A 200 20.86 -9.91 13.25
CA HIS A 200 20.95 -8.52 12.83
C HIS A 200 19.58 -7.90 12.53
N LEU A 201 18.64 -8.63 11.89
CA LEU A 201 17.28 -8.15 11.69
C LEU A 201 16.54 -7.91 13.02
N ARG A 202 16.80 -8.71 14.06
CA ARG A 202 16.26 -8.47 15.40
C ARG A 202 16.79 -7.17 15.98
N GLU A 203 18.09 -6.91 15.88
CA GLU A 203 18.72 -5.65 16.30
C GLU A 203 18.14 -4.44 15.54
N LEU A 204 17.83 -4.62 14.26
CA LEU A 204 17.19 -3.60 13.42
C LEU A 204 15.70 -3.36 13.73
N GLY A 205 15.10 -4.14 14.64
CA GLY A 205 13.75 -3.95 15.15
C GLY A 205 12.65 -4.73 14.42
N PHE A 206 13.01 -5.78 13.66
CA PHE A 206 12.04 -6.63 12.96
C PHE A 206 11.25 -7.55 13.92
N GLY A 207 11.81 -7.78 15.12
CA GLY A 207 11.19 -8.63 16.14
C GLY A 207 11.09 -10.09 15.69
N TYR A 208 9.95 -10.73 15.95
CA TYR A 208 9.74 -12.14 15.57
C TYR A 208 9.77 -12.38 14.05
N ARG A 209 9.51 -11.35 13.23
CA ARG A 209 9.52 -11.44 11.76
C ARG A 209 10.91 -11.67 11.19
N ALA A 210 11.96 -11.34 11.94
CA ALA A 210 13.34 -11.61 11.55
C ALA A 210 13.55 -13.10 11.22
N ARG A 211 13.00 -13.99 12.06
CA ARG A 211 13.05 -15.44 11.83
C ARG A 211 12.31 -15.85 10.56
N TYR A 212 11.13 -15.26 10.31
CA TYR A 212 10.33 -15.57 9.12
C TYR A 212 11.07 -15.20 7.85
N ILE A 213 11.68 -14.01 7.81
CA ILE A 213 12.45 -13.54 6.64
C ILE A 213 13.64 -14.46 6.36
N ALA A 214 14.46 -14.75 7.38
CA ALA A 214 15.63 -15.62 7.22
C ALA A 214 15.24 -17.04 6.78
N GLU A 215 14.20 -17.62 7.38
CA GLU A 215 13.74 -18.96 7.02
C GLU A 215 13.11 -19.00 5.63
N THR A 216 12.29 -18.01 5.26
CA THR A 216 11.72 -17.90 3.91
C THR A 216 12.82 -17.78 2.85
N ALA A 217 13.85 -16.96 3.09
CA ALA A 217 14.99 -16.84 2.17
C ALA A 217 15.74 -18.17 1.99
N ARG A 218 15.96 -18.89 3.09
CA ARG A 218 16.59 -20.21 3.08
C ARG A 218 15.75 -21.23 2.30
N LEU A 219 14.45 -21.34 2.62
CA LEU A 219 13.53 -22.27 1.95
C LEU A 219 13.46 -22.01 0.44
N VAL A 220 13.28 -20.76 0.03
CA VAL A 220 13.18 -20.39 -1.40
C VAL A 220 14.46 -20.67 -2.16
N SER A 221 15.63 -20.52 -1.53
CA SER A 221 16.92 -20.66 -2.21
C SER A 221 17.49 -22.08 -2.18
N GLU A 222 17.24 -22.86 -1.12
CA GLU A 222 17.90 -24.15 -0.88
C GLU A 222 16.96 -25.36 -1.01
N GLU A 223 15.66 -25.21 -0.74
CA GLU A 223 14.71 -26.33 -0.67
C GLU A 223 13.67 -26.32 -1.79
N LYS A 224 13.21 -25.15 -2.20
CA LYS A 224 12.25 -25.02 -3.31
C LYS A 224 12.97 -25.19 -4.66
N PRO A 225 12.29 -25.72 -5.68
CA PRO A 225 12.83 -25.76 -7.04
C PRO A 225 13.23 -24.36 -7.52
N ARG A 226 14.21 -24.30 -8.43
CA ARG A 226 14.54 -23.06 -9.15
C ARG A 226 13.29 -22.55 -9.87
N GLY A 227 13.03 -21.25 -9.80
CA GLY A 227 11.84 -20.66 -10.41
C GLY A 227 10.55 -20.93 -9.62
N TRP A 228 10.62 -21.48 -8.39
CA TRP A 228 9.40 -21.87 -7.66
C TRP A 228 8.43 -20.71 -7.46
N LEU A 229 8.92 -19.51 -7.11
CA LEU A 229 8.04 -18.36 -6.86
C LEU A 229 7.45 -17.84 -8.17
N GLU A 230 8.28 -17.82 -9.21
CA GLU A 230 7.92 -17.45 -10.59
C GLU A 230 6.84 -18.39 -11.14
N SER A 231 6.91 -19.70 -10.83
CA SER A 231 5.90 -20.71 -11.22
C SER A 231 4.50 -20.44 -10.64
N LEU A 232 4.40 -19.65 -9.57
CA LEU A 232 3.13 -19.26 -8.96
C LEU A 232 2.50 -18.02 -9.60
N THR A 233 3.20 -17.38 -10.54
CA THR A 233 2.74 -16.16 -11.22
C THR A 233 1.57 -16.49 -12.15
N ASN A 234 0.60 -15.59 -12.21
CA ASN A 234 -0.47 -15.66 -13.18
C ASN A 234 0.10 -15.58 -14.61
N PRO A 235 -0.08 -16.61 -15.46
CA PRO A 235 0.47 -16.61 -16.81
C PRO A 235 -0.10 -15.48 -17.70
N GLU A 236 -1.25 -14.91 -17.37
CA GLU A 236 -1.82 -13.75 -18.07
C GLU A 236 -1.22 -12.40 -17.62
N ASN A 237 -0.43 -12.43 -16.54
CA ASN A 237 0.22 -11.28 -15.91
C ASN A 237 1.65 -11.66 -15.47
N PRO A 238 2.54 -12.03 -16.40
CA PRO A 238 3.93 -12.39 -16.06
C PRO A 238 4.66 -11.19 -15.46
N GLY A 239 5.68 -11.45 -14.64
CA GLY A 239 6.54 -10.41 -14.06
C GLY A 239 7.29 -9.59 -15.13
N PHE A 240 7.78 -8.42 -14.76
CA PHE A 240 8.60 -7.59 -15.64
C PHE A 240 9.86 -8.35 -16.09
N ASP A 241 10.14 -8.33 -17.40
CA ASP A 241 11.24 -9.08 -18.03
C ASP A 241 11.25 -10.59 -17.75
N ALA A 242 10.12 -11.17 -17.34
CA ALA A 242 10.02 -12.61 -17.15
C ALA A 242 10.12 -13.34 -18.50
N GLU A 243 11.08 -14.25 -18.60
CA GLU A 243 11.17 -15.16 -19.74
C GLU A 243 10.14 -16.29 -19.57
N GLU A 244 9.48 -16.68 -20.66
CA GLU A 244 8.65 -17.88 -20.66
C GLU A 244 9.53 -19.10 -20.46
N ASP A 245 9.34 -19.79 -19.34
CA ASP A 245 9.92 -21.12 -19.12
C ASP A 245 8.82 -22.17 -19.31
N PRO A 246 8.86 -22.95 -20.40
CA PRO A 246 7.87 -24.00 -20.66
C PRO A 246 7.84 -25.09 -19.59
N GLU A 247 8.91 -25.22 -18.79
CA GLU A 247 9.00 -26.20 -17.71
C GLU A 247 8.34 -25.71 -16.41
N LEU A 248 8.07 -24.41 -16.28
CA LEU A 248 7.33 -23.84 -15.16
C LEU A 248 5.83 -24.12 -15.37
N GLY A 249 5.26 -24.94 -14.48
CA GLY A 249 3.84 -25.27 -14.50
C GLY A 249 2.95 -24.02 -14.39
N ARG A 250 1.72 -24.09 -14.94
CA ARG A 250 0.74 -23.01 -14.82
C ARG A 250 -0.05 -23.18 -13.53
N ALA A 251 0.31 -22.42 -12.50
CA ALA A 251 -0.46 -22.38 -11.26
C ALA A 251 -1.81 -21.68 -11.47
N THR A 252 -2.79 -22.03 -10.65
CA THR A 252 -4.00 -21.24 -10.39
C THR A 252 -3.79 -20.32 -9.19
N TYR A 253 -4.63 -19.30 -9.02
CA TYR A 253 -4.66 -18.46 -7.81
C TYR A 253 -4.68 -19.30 -6.52
N LYS A 254 -5.51 -20.36 -6.48
CA LYS A 254 -5.64 -21.22 -5.29
C LYS A 254 -4.35 -21.99 -5.01
N GLU A 255 -3.72 -22.56 -6.03
CA GLU A 255 -2.45 -23.28 -5.87
C GLU A 255 -1.33 -22.32 -5.43
N ALA A 256 -1.25 -21.12 -6.03
CA ALA A 256 -0.31 -20.08 -5.62
C ALA A 256 -0.50 -19.71 -4.13
N HIS A 257 -1.75 -19.50 -3.71
CA HIS A 257 -2.09 -19.19 -2.32
C HIS A 257 -1.69 -20.31 -1.36
N GLU A 258 -2.05 -21.56 -1.67
CA GLU A 258 -1.72 -22.73 -0.85
C GLU A 258 -0.21 -22.97 -0.75
N GLN A 259 0.52 -22.77 -1.84
CA GLN A 259 1.99 -22.86 -1.86
C GLN A 259 2.63 -21.80 -0.97
N LEU A 260 2.15 -20.56 -1.02
CA LEU A 260 2.64 -19.47 -0.16
C LEU A 260 2.38 -19.73 1.32
N LEU A 261 1.26 -20.36 1.68
CA LEU A 261 0.94 -20.74 3.07
C LEU A 261 1.92 -21.77 3.68
N THR A 262 2.75 -22.43 2.85
CA THR A 262 3.80 -23.33 3.35
C THR A 262 4.98 -22.56 3.98
N LEU A 263 5.08 -21.25 3.73
CA LEU A 263 6.17 -20.41 4.24
C LEU A 263 5.91 -19.94 5.67
N SER A 264 6.97 -19.94 6.48
CA SER A 264 6.91 -19.42 7.85
C SER A 264 6.53 -17.93 7.88
N GLY A 265 5.51 -17.57 8.65
CA GLY A 265 5.05 -16.18 8.77
C GLY A 265 4.10 -15.72 7.67
N VAL A 266 3.75 -16.59 6.72
CA VAL A 266 2.76 -16.33 5.67
C VAL A 266 1.43 -16.96 6.06
N GLY A 267 0.48 -16.13 6.49
CA GLY A 267 -0.92 -16.51 6.68
C GLY A 267 -1.79 -16.13 5.48
N PRO A 268 -3.10 -16.46 5.49
CA PRO A 268 -4.01 -16.23 4.36
C PRO A 268 -3.96 -14.82 3.79
N LYS A 269 -3.99 -13.80 4.67
CA LYS A 269 -3.88 -12.39 4.26
C LYS A 269 -2.58 -12.06 3.55
N VAL A 270 -1.45 -12.58 4.07
CA VAL A 270 -0.13 -12.32 3.47
C VAL A 270 -0.05 -13.00 2.11
N ALA A 271 -0.50 -14.26 2.02
CA ALA A 271 -0.56 -14.99 0.76
C ALA A 271 -1.41 -14.25 -0.29
N ASP A 272 -2.61 -13.79 0.06
CA ASP A 272 -3.45 -13.00 -0.87
C ASP A 272 -2.81 -11.68 -1.28
N CYS A 273 -2.10 -10.99 -0.38
CA CYS A 273 -1.38 -9.78 -0.77
C CYS A 273 -0.31 -10.07 -1.82
N VAL A 274 0.43 -11.18 -1.66
CA VAL A 274 1.44 -11.62 -2.63
C VAL A 274 0.80 -12.08 -3.94
N CYS A 275 -0.30 -12.84 -3.88
CA CYS A 275 -1.08 -13.23 -5.05
C CYS A 275 -1.53 -12.00 -5.85
N LEU A 276 -2.11 -11.00 -5.18
CA LEU A 276 -2.67 -9.81 -5.82
C LEU A 276 -1.61 -8.88 -6.41
N MET A 277 -0.58 -8.55 -5.62
CA MET A 277 0.36 -7.46 -5.94
C MET A 277 1.72 -7.94 -6.41
N GLY A 278 2.06 -9.22 -6.25
CA GLY A 278 3.35 -9.80 -6.68
C GLY A 278 3.23 -10.86 -7.77
N LEU A 279 2.12 -11.62 -7.79
CA LEU A 279 1.93 -12.73 -8.73
C LEU A 279 0.84 -12.46 -9.78
N GLY A 280 0.21 -11.28 -9.77
CA GLY A 280 -0.75 -10.88 -10.81
C GLY A 280 -2.12 -11.57 -10.76
N TRP A 281 -2.52 -12.17 -9.63
CA TRP A 281 -3.85 -12.77 -9.44
C TRP A 281 -4.86 -11.69 -9.00
N GLY A 282 -5.48 -10.99 -9.96
CA GLY A 282 -6.43 -9.89 -9.69
C GLY A 282 -7.67 -10.28 -8.86
N GLU A 283 -8.03 -11.56 -8.84
CA GLU A 283 -9.14 -12.10 -8.05
C GLU A 283 -8.80 -12.36 -6.57
N ALA A 284 -7.52 -12.24 -6.19
CA ALA A 284 -7.07 -12.43 -4.81
C ALA A 284 -7.56 -11.28 -3.93
N VAL A 285 -8.21 -11.60 -2.81
CA VAL A 285 -8.83 -10.62 -1.91
C VAL A 285 -8.22 -10.73 -0.52
N PRO A 286 -7.21 -9.91 -0.17
CA PRO A 286 -6.61 -9.92 1.16
C PRO A 286 -7.60 -9.45 2.24
N VAL A 287 -7.98 -10.34 3.16
CA VAL A 287 -8.91 -9.99 4.24
C VAL A 287 -8.17 -9.76 5.55
N ASP A 288 -8.00 -8.49 5.92
CA ASP A 288 -7.47 -8.08 7.22
C ASP A 288 -8.57 -7.56 8.15
N THR A 289 -8.19 -6.98 9.28
CA THR A 289 -9.16 -6.39 10.23
C THR A 289 -9.94 -5.21 9.64
N HIS A 290 -9.35 -4.42 8.73
CA HIS A 290 -10.02 -3.30 8.08
C HIS A 290 -11.03 -3.80 7.05
N VAL A 291 -10.64 -4.77 6.21
CA VAL A 291 -11.54 -5.40 5.22
C VAL A 291 -12.67 -6.13 5.92
N TRP A 292 -12.39 -6.79 7.05
CA TRP A 292 -13.44 -7.40 7.89
C TRP A 292 -14.41 -6.36 8.48
N GLN A 293 -13.93 -5.19 8.87
CA GLN A 293 -14.81 -4.09 9.32
C GLN A 293 -15.68 -3.57 8.17
N ILE A 294 -15.12 -3.43 6.97
CA ILE A 294 -15.85 -3.05 5.75
C ILE A 294 -16.93 -4.09 5.45
N ALA A 295 -16.59 -5.38 5.43
CA ALA A 295 -17.53 -6.48 5.18
C ALA A 295 -18.72 -6.45 6.15
N GLN A 296 -18.47 -6.23 7.44
CA GLN A 296 -19.54 -6.15 8.45
C GLN A 296 -20.39 -4.88 8.31
N ARG A 297 -19.73 -3.71 8.17
CA ARG A 297 -20.40 -2.41 8.15
C ARG A 297 -21.22 -2.21 6.88
N ASP A 298 -20.65 -2.55 5.74
CA ASP A 298 -21.16 -2.16 4.42
C ASP A 298 -21.85 -3.32 3.70
N TYR A 299 -21.43 -4.57 3.94
CA TYR A 299 -21.93 -5.77 3.24
C TYR A 299 -22.71 -6.72 4.17
N LYS A 300 -23.01 -6.26 5.39
CA LYS A 300 -23.85 -6.98 6.36
C LYS A 300 -23.32 -8.37 6.74
N PHE A 301 -22.01 -8.59 6.67
CA PHE A 301 -21.42 -9.79 7.28
C PHE A 301 -21.71 -9.81 8.78
N GLY A 302 -22.20 -10.94 9.29
CA GLY A 302 -22.67 -11.06 10.66
C GLY A 302 -21.60 -10.73 11.70
N LYS A 303 -22.03 -10.22 12.87
CA LYS A 303 -21.13 -10.05 14.01
C LYS A 303 -20.77 -11.42 14.56
N VAL A 304 -19.49 -11.77 14.49
CA VAL A 304 -18.99 -13.07 14.98
C VAL A 304 -18.78 -12.97 16.49
N LYS A 305 -19.35 -13.92 17.24
CA LYS A 305 -19.19 -14.00 18.71
C LYS A 305 -17.79 -14.48 19.12
N THR A 306 -17.07 -15.17 18.23
CA THR A 306 -15.71 -15.65 18.47
C THR A 306 -14.67 -14.57 18.17
N LYS A 307 -13.63 -14.48 19.01
CA LYS A 307 -12.52 -13.53 18.83
C LYS A 307 -11.56 -13.90 17.69
N THR A 308 -11.66 -15.14 17.18
CA THR A 308 -10.74 -15.69 16.17
C THR A 308 -11.39 -15.70 14.79
N PHE A 309 -10.66 -15.21 13.79
CA PHE A 309 -11.06 -15.24 12.39
C PHE A 309 -10.77 -16.64 11.80
N SER A 310 -11.81 -17.40 11.46
CA SER A 310 -11.68 -18.75 10.92
C SER A 310 -11.44 -18.72 9.41
N LYS A 311 -10.85 -19.80 8.88
CA LYS A 311 -10.64 -19.96 7.43
C LYS A 311 -11.95 -19.82 6.63
N ALA A 312 -13.03 -20.47 7.08
CA ALA A 312 -14.32 -20.38 6.41
C ALA A 312 -14.87 -18.94 6.34
N MET A 313 -14.64 -18.13 7.39
CA MET A 313 -15.06 -16.72 7.37
C MET A 313 -14.18 -15.90 6.42
N TYR A 314 -12.88 -16.12 6.43
CA TYR A 314 -11.94 -15.51 5.50
C TYR A 314 -12.35 -15.79 4.04
N ASP A 315 -12.55 -17.07 3.72
CA ASP A 315 -12.94 -17.54 2.39
C ASP A 315 -14.29 -16.93 1.98
N SER A 316 -15.28 -16.89 2.88
CA SER A 316 -16.61 -16.33 2.58
C SER A 316 -16.59 -14.83 2.22
N VAL A 317 -15.69 -14.05 2.82
CA VAL A 317 -15.53 -12.63 2.51
C VAL A 317 -14.89 -12.47 1.13
N GLY A 318 -13.83 -13.23 0.86
CA GLY A 318 -13.18 -13.23 -0.45
C GLY A 318 -14.13 -13.66 -1.57
N ASP A 319 -14.87 -14.75 -1.39
CA ASP A 319 -15.84 -15.27 -2.36
C ASP A 319 -16.98 -14.29 -2.63
N HIS A 320 -17.45 -13.59 -1.59
CA HIS A 320 -18.46 -12.55 -1.76
C HIS A 320 -17.95 -11.39 -2.63
N PHE A 321 -16.74 -10.90 -2.38
CA PHE A 321 -16.18 -9.82 -3.17
C PHE A 321 -15.82 -10.24 -4.61
N ARG A 322 -15.30 -11.46 -4.80
CA ARG A 322 -15.12 -12.04 -6.15
C ARG A 322 -16.44 -12.14 -6.92
N LYS A 323 -17.53 -12.54 -6.27
CA LYS A 323 -18.85 -12.61 -6.91
C LYS A 323 -19.37 -11.26 -7.41
N ILE A 324 -18.99 -10.16 -6.76
CA ILE A 324 -19.43 -8.81 -7.10
C ILE A 324 -18.54 -8.18 -8.19
N TRP A 325 -17.23 -8.32 -8.04
CA TRP A 325 -16.25 -7.55 -8.83
C TRP A 325 -15.45 -8.39 -9.84
N GLY A 326 -15.62 -9.71 -9.85
CA GLY A 326 -15.01 -10.62 -10.83
C GLY A 326 -13.50 -10.71 -10.71
N ASP A 327 -12.84 -10.82 -11.86
CA ASP A 327 -11.40 -11.14 -11.99
C ASP A 327 -10.46 -10.07 -11.44
N GLN A 328 -10.99 -8.89 -11.11
CA GLN A 328 -10.23 -7.77 -10.52
C GLN A 328 -10.78 -7.39 -9.13
N ALA A 329 -11.40 -8.34 -8.43
CA ALA A 329 -11.98 -8.09 -7.10
C ALA A 329 -10.98 -7.59 -6.06
N GLY A 330 -9.71 -8.02 -6.13
CA GLY A 330 -8.65 -7.52 -5.25
C GLY A 330 -8.39 -6.02 -5.45
N TRP A 331 -8.51 -5.54 -6.70
CA TRP A 331 -8.38 -4.12 -7.01
C TRP A 331 -9.55 -3.33 -6.42
N ALA A 332 -10.80 -3.71 -6.72
CA ALA A 332 -11.97 -3.05 -6.15
C ALA A 332 -11.93 -3.00 -4.61
N GLN A 333 -11.54 -4.11 -3.97
CA GLN A 333 -11.35 -4.17 -2.53
C GLN A 333 -10.27 -3.20 -2.03
N SER A 334 -9.16 -3.04 -2.74
CA SER A 334 -8.07 -2.12 -2.40
C SER A 334 -8.53 -0.65 -2.40
N VAL A 335 -9.43 -0.26 -3.31
CA VAL A 335 -10.05 1.08 -3.31
C VAL A 335 -10.82 1.31 -2.00
N LEU A 336 -11.67 0.36 -1.60
CA LEU A 336 -12.45 0.46 -0.37
C LEU A 336 -11.59 0.43 0.89
N PHE A 337 -10.53 -0.38 0.87
CA PHE A 337 -9.54 -0.41 1.95
C PHE A 337 -8.87 0.95 2.10
N THR A 338 -8.42 1.54 0.98
CA THR A 338 -7.79 2.86 0.96
C THR A 338 -8.73 3.94 1.49
N ALA A 339 -10.01 3.89 1.11
CA ALA A 339 -11.04 4.79 1.62
C ALA A 339 -11.26 4.68 3.14
N ASN A 340 -10.91 3.55 3.75
CA ASN A 340 -11.04 3.30 5.19
C ASN A 340 -9.76 3.61 5.98
N LEU A 341 -8.65 3.98 5.32
CA LEU A 341 -7.40 4.35 5.98
C LEU A 341 -7.51 5.76 6.59
N LYS A 342 -7.03 5.91 7.82
CA LYS A 342 -7.03 7.20 8.54
C LYS A 342 -6.26 8.29 7.81
N SER A 343 -5.21 7.94 7.07
CA SER A 343 -4.40 8.90 6.29
C SER A 343 -5.18 9.58 5.16
N PHE A 344 -6.34 9.05 4.78
CA PHE A 344 -7.18 9.59 3.71
C PHE A 344 -8.58 10.00 4.19
N SER A 345 -8.82 10.07 5.50
CA SER A 345 -10.14 10.44 6.04
C SER A 345 -10.63 11.82 5.57
N GLY A 346 -9.70 12.76 5.33
CA GLY A 346 -10.02 14.12 4.84
C GLY A 346 -10.56 14.18 3.41
N ARG A 347 -10.36 13.14 2.60
CA ARG A 347 -10.96 13.06 1.24
C ARG A 347 -12.42 12.64 1.26
N SER A 348 -12.86 12.01 2.35
CA SER A 348 -14.25 11.58 2.52
C SER A 348 -15.15 12.64 3.16
N THR A 349 -14.57 13.78 3.55
CA THR A 349 -15.26 14.92 4.15
C THR A 349 -15.20 16.15 3.26
N THR A 350 -15.65 16.05 2.02
CA THR A 350 -16.25 17.23 1.37
C THR A 350 -17.70 17.25 1.82
N LYS A 351 -17.99 18.01 2.89
CA LYS A 351 -19.34 18.55 3.04
C LYS A 351 -19.58 19.38 1.80
N ASP A 352 -20.70 19.15 1.12
CA ASP A 352 -21.25 20.12 0.20
C ASP A 352 -21.36 21.45 0.96
N GLU A 353 -20.46 22.40 0.67
CA GLU A 353 -20.72 23.81 0.95
C GLU A 353 -21.80 24.24 -0.05
N VAL A 354 -23.05 23.91 0.28
CA VAL A 354 -24.18 24.69 -0.20
C VAL A 354 -24.22 25.91 0.71
N ASP A 355 -23.71 27.03 0.20
CA ASP A 355 -23.98 28.35 0.76
C ASP A 355 -25.51 28.56 0.78
N GLU A 356 -26.16 28.22 1.89
CA GLU A 356 -27.49 28.73 2.21
C GLU A 356 -27.37 30.23 2.51
N VAL A 357 -27.51 31.03 1.46
CA VAL A 357 -27.82 32.46 1.57
C VAL A 357 -29.17 32.58 2.28
N LYS A 358 -29.14 32.82 3.60
CA LYS A 358 -30.31 33.18 4.39
C LYS A 358 -30.80 34.57 3.98
N VAL A 359 -31.78 34.62 3.10
CA VAL A 359 -32.61 35.81 2.87
C VAL A 359 -33.52 35.97 4.10
N LYS A 360 -33.27 37.01 4.90
CA LYS A 360 -34.19 37.47 5.95
C LYS A 360 -35.42 38.09 5.30
N ILE A 361 -36.59 37.51 5.53
CA ILE A 361 -37.86 38.20 5.39
C ILE A 361 -38.31 38.55 6.81
N GLU A 362 -38.35 39.85 7.10
CA GLU A 362 -38.97 40.39 8.31
C GLU A 362 -40.48 40.40 8.09
N ASP A 363 -41.23 39.67 8.91
CA ASP A 363 -42.66 39.87 9.05
C ASP A 363 -43.01 40.25 10.49
N THR A 364 -43.72 41.38 10.54
CA THR A 364 -44.10 42.17 11.69
C THR A 364 -45.16 41.47 12.54
N VAL A 365 -45.02 41.57 13.86
CA VAL A 365 -45.93 41.02 14.87
C VAL A 365 -47.23 41.84 14.96
N LEU A 366 -48.39 41.16 15.04
CA LEU A 366 -49.61 41.68 15.66
C LEU A 366 -50.20 40.61 16.60
N GLU A 367 -50.55 41.04 17.81
CA GLU A 367 -50.93 40.23 18.97
C GLU A 367 -52.45 39.90 19.08
N ALA A 368 -52.70 38.71 19.66
CA ALA A 368 -53.75 38.31 20.64
C ALA A 368 -55.24 38.17 20.19
N PRO A 369 -56.12 37.42 20.93
CA PRO A 369 -55.95 36.73 22.22
C PRO A 369 -56.51 35.27 22.37
N ASP A 370 -56.09 34.71 23.51
CA ASP A 370 -56.45 33.54 24.36
C ASP A 370 -57.84 32.84 24.28
N VAL A 371 -57.87 31.48 24.30
CA VAL A 371 -58.96 30.63 24.87
C VAL A 371 -58.45 29.25 25.36
N LEU A 372 -58.41 29.08 26.69
CA LEU A 372 -58.77 27.98 27.61
C LEU A 372 -58.59 26.44 27.30
N LYS A 373 -57.80 25.81 28.21
CA LYS A 373 -58.05 24.62 29.11
C LYS A 373 -58.10 23.17 28.57
N THR A 374 -57.07 22.32 28.82
CA THR A 374 -56.82 21.35 29.96
C THR A 374 -57.12 19.86 29.60
N PRO A 375 -56.75 18.83 30.41
CA PRO A 375 -55.39 18.29 30.62
C PRO A 375 -55.32 16.73 30.54
N THR A 376 -54.13 16.13 30.48
CA THR A 376 -53.88 14.84 31.18
C THR A 376 -52.40 14.57 31.37
N SER A 377 -52.00 14.47 32.65
CA SER A 377 -50.74 13.92 33.17
C SER A 377 -50.66 12.40 32.90
N ARG A 378 -49.48 11.75 32.81
CA ARG A 378 -48.65 11.45 33.98
C ARG A 378 -47.27 10.86 33.59
N THR A 379 -46.28 11.37 34.30
CA THR A 379 -44.86 11.00 34.46
C THR A 379 -44.57 9.55 34.90
N SER A 380 -43.41 9.01 34.50
CA SER A 380 -42.56 8.16 35.37
C SER A 380 -41.05 8.20 35.01
N ARG A 381 -40.33 8.97 35.84
CA ARG A 381 -38.98 8.82 36.43
C ARG A 381 -37.84 8.10 35.68
N LYS A 382 -36.79 8.91 35.45
CA LYS A 382 -35.36 8.61 35.23
C LYS A 382 -34.76 7.60 36.22
N ARG A 383 -33.84 6.78 35.72
CA ARG A 383 -32.67 6.27 36.46
C ARG A 383 -31.44 6.35 35.54
N GLN A 384 -30.63 7.38 35.71
CA GLN A 384 -29.30 7.50 35.09
C GLN A 384 -28.30 6.78 35.97
N VAL A 385 -27.51 5.88 35.39
CA VAL A 385 -26.33 5.28 36.03
C VAL A 385 -25.11 5.97 35.41
N ALA A 386 -24.37 6.72 36.24
CA ALA A 386 -23.12 7.35 35.85
C ALA A 386 -22.00 6.30 35.81
N ALA A 387 -21.31 6.19 34.68
CA ALA A 387 -20.07 5.43 34.56
C ALA A 387 -18.88 6.37 34.79
N LEU A 388 -18.03 6.04 35.77
CA LEU A 388 -16.75 6.70 36.01
C LEU A 388 -15.71 6.16 35.00
N GLU A 389 -15.13 7.03 34.18
CA GLU A 389 -13.87 6.75 33.50
C GLU A 389 -12.68 7.27 34.31
N THR A 390 -11.69 6.41 34.50
CA THR A 390 -10.41 6.75 35.15
C THR A 390 -9.38 6.97 34.04
N VAL A 391 -8.95 8.21 33.83
CA VAL A 391 -7.87 8.54 32.89
C VAL A 391 -6.53 8.51 33.63
N LYS A 392 -5.56 7.73 33.12
CA LYS A 392 -4.15 7.81 33.50
C LYS A 392 -3.44 8.70 32.48
N ALA A 393 -2.82 9.78 32.95
CA ALA A 393 -1.86 10.56 32.17
C ALA A 393 -0.46 10.32 32.76
N GLU A 394 0.52 10.04 31.91
CA GLU A 394 1.94 10.04 32.25
C GLU A 394 2.55 11.27 31.57
N GLU A 395 3.01 12.24 32.37
CA GLU A 395 3.86 13.33 31.91
C GLU A 395 5.32 12.95 32.18
N VAL A 396 6.18 13.11 31.18
CA VAL A 396 7.62 12.91 31.28
C VAL A 396 8.28 14.29 31.24
N ASP A 397 8.90 14.69 32.34
CA ASP A 397 9.74 15.90 32.41
C ASP A 397 11.22 15.50 32.26
N THR A 398 11.89 16.02 31.23
CA THR A 398 13.22 15.57 30.76
C THR A 398 14.38 16.33 31.38
N THR A 399 14.31 16.72 32.66
CA THR A 399 15.45 17.39 33.32
C THR A 399 15.88 16.89 34.70
N SER A 400 15.23 15.87 35.29
CA SER A 400 15.86 15.12 36.39
C SER A 400 15.26 13.70 36.50
N GLY A 401 16.10 12.68 36.49
CA GLY A 401 15.72 11.26 36.38
C GLY A 401 15.04 10.68 37.63
N THR A 402 13.86 11.16 38.01
CA THR A 402 13.04 10.55 39.09
C THR A 402 11.55 10.58 38.75
N ILE A 403 10.93 9.39 38.67
CA ILE A 403 9.49 9.21 38.37
C ILE A 403 8.70 9.25 39.69
N THR A 404 7.78 10.21 39.85
CA THR A 404 6.78 10.19 40.93
C THR A 404 5.35 10.13 40.37
N ARG A 405 4.55 9.19 40.87
CA ARG A 405 3.13 9.01 40.48
C ARG A 405 2.22 9.73 41.46
N SER A 406 1.38 10.65 40.99
CA SER A 406 0.28 11.22 41.79
C SER A 406 -1.08 11.06 41.12
N LYS A 407 -2.13 10.82 41.91
CA LYS A 407 -3.53 10.69 41.47
C LYS A 407 -4.31 11.95 41.87
N ARG A 408 -4.91 12.66 40.91
CA ARG A 408 -5.90 13.72 41.20
C ARG A 408 -7.28 13.36 40.65
N ARG A 409 -8.30 13.49 41.49
CA ARG A 409 -9.73 13.40 41.14
C ARG A 409 -10.24 14.81 40.82
N ARG A 410 -10.97 14.99 39.72
CA ARG A 410 -11.70 16.23 39.39
C ARG A 410 -13.20 15.94 39.44
N LEU A 411 -13.93 16.73 40.23
CA LEU A 411 -15.40 16.76 40.25
C LEU A 411 -15.86 17.78 39.20
N LEU A 412 -16.78 17.40 38.31
CA LEU A 412 -17.48 18.33 37.44
C LEU A 412 -18.85 18.64 38.07
N SER A 413 -19.13 19.91 38.29
CA SER A 413 -20.39 20.43 38.81
C SER A 413 -21.45 20.53 37.71
N ALA A 414 -22.62 19.98 38.03
CA ALA A 414 -23.99 20.11 37.49
C ALA A 414 -24.20 20.34 35.99
#